data_AF-A0A444B323-F1
#
_entry.id   AF-A0A444B323-F1
#
_cell.length_a   1.000
_cell.length_b   1.000
_cell.length_c   1.000
_cell.angle_alpha   90.00
_cell.angle_beta   90.00
_cell.angle_gamma   90.00
#
_symmetry.space_group_name_H-M   'P 1'
#
loop_
_entity.id
_entity.type
_entity.pdbx_description
1 polymer ?
#
loop_
_entity_poly.entity_id
_entity_poly.type
_entity_poly.pdbx_seq_one_letter_code
_entity_poly.pdbx_strand_id
1 'polypeptide(L)'
;MSTPDDRHKATGAPFAPAVSHGVGPWEGAWPQDPRLDPELLGEGDRRNVEDRYRYWSHEAITADLATRRHAFHVAIENWEHDFNIGSVVRTANALGAAAFHIVGRRRWNRRGAMVTDRYQVEHHHPDVAAFAQWAATAGEGGTPLRVVGIDNVPGSVPIETHDLPRDCVLVLGQEGPGISPEMLAACDVVLEISQFGSTRSMNAGAAAAIAMHAWVRRHTFGQRPTTP
;
A
#
# COMPACT_ATOMS: atom_id res chain seq x y z
N MET A 1 16.44 -48.21 -25.51
CA MET A 1 16.19 -48.38 -24.06
C MET A 1 17.49 -48.00 -23.37
N SER A 2 17.79 -46.71 -23.16
CA SER A 2 17.41 -45.82 -22.03
C SER A 2 17.92 -46.28 -20.65
N THR A 3 19.10 -45.74 -20.28
CA THR A 3 19.60 -45.25 -18.95
C THR A 3 19.61 -46.19 -17.73
N PRO A 4 20.61 -46.10 -16.80
CA PRO A 4 20.86 -44.91 -15.94
C PRO A 4 22.37 -44.56 -15.73
N ASP A 5 22.73 -43.28 -15.74
CA ASP A 5 22.88 -42.36 -14.58
C ASP A 5 24.34 -42.25 -14.13
N ASP A 6 24.98 -41.11 -14.44
CA ASP A 6 26.08 -40.62 -13.61
C ASP A 6 26.10 -39.08 -13.61
N ARG A 7 25.31 -38.56 -12.68
CA ARG A 7 25.46 -37.32 -11.90
C ARG A 7 26.63 -36.39 -12.28
N HIS A 8 26.28 -35.32 -13.01
CA HIS A 8 27.07 -34.09 -13.04
C HIS A 8 27.12 -33.45 -11.65
N LYS A 9 28.32 -33.43 -11.05
CA LYS A 9 28.64 -32.56 -9.91
C LYS A 9 28.66 -31.10 -10.38
N ALA A 10 27.56 -30.40 -10.21
CA ALA A 10 27.54 -28.94 -10.28
C ALA A 10 28.29 -28.41 -9.06
N THR A 11 29.48 -27.84 -9.30
CA THR A 11 30.24 -27.06 -8.34
C THR A 11 29.42 -25.83 -7.95
N GLY A 12 28.92 -25.81 -6.71
CA GLY A 12 28.21 -24.67 -6.16
C GLY A 12 29.12 -23.46 -6.09
N ALA A 13 28.85 -22.44 -6.89
CA ALA A 13 29.39 -21.11 -6.68
C ALA A 13 28.91 -20.62 -5.29
N PRO A 14 29.76 -19.97 -4.48
CA PRO A 14 29.33 -19.42 -3.21
C PRO A 14 28.22 -18.39 -3.50
N PHE A 15 27.09 -18.52 -2.80
CA PHE A 15 26.06 -17.50 -2.77
C PHE A 15 26.74 -16.14 -2.53
N ALA A 16 26.52 -15.19 -3.43
CA ALA A 16 26.92 -13.81 -3.22
C ALA A 16 26.41 -13.37 -1.82
N PRO A 17 27.20 -12.59 -1.05
CA PRO A 17 26.80 -12.20 0.28
C PRO A 17 25.44 -11.51 0.20
N ALA A 18 24.50 -11.95 1.05
CA ALA A 18 23.20 -11.32 1.20
C ALA A 18 23.42 -9.81 1.35
N VAL A 19 22.82 -9.03 0.46
CA VAL A 19 22.84 -7.57 0.55
C VAL A 19 22.38 -7.23 1.96
N SER A 20 23.26 -6.73 2.81
CA SER A 20 22.89 -6.43 4.20
C SER A 20 21.90 -5.28 4.12
N HIS A 21 20.62 -5.55 4.38
CA HIS A 21 19.58 -4.53 4.41
C HIS A 21 19.80 -3.64 5.65
N GLY A 22 20.73 -2.70 5.55
CA GLY A 22 21.09 -1.80 6.64
C GLY A 22 22.52 -1.29 6.56
N VAL A 23 22.80 -0.33 7.43
CA VAL A 23 24.11 0.29 7.63
C VAL A 23 24.60 0.02 9.06
N GLY A 24 25.90 -0.09 9.25
CA GLY A 24 26.52 -0.21 10.58
C GLY A 24 26.46 1.11 11.37
N PRO A 25 27.07 1.16 12.55
CA PRO A 25 27.26 2.40 13.30
C PRO A 25 27.92 3.49 12.46
N TRP A 26 27.61 4.74 12.78
CA TRP A 26 28.24 5.89 12.15
C TRP A 26 29.73 5.95 12.46
N GLU A 27 30.55 6.09 11.41
CA GLU A 27 32.00 6.20 11.55
C GLU A 27 32.45 7.65 11.59
N GLY A 28 33.29 7.99 12.58
CA GLY A 28 33.84 9.33 12.76
C GLY A 28 32.97 10.24 13.65
N ALA A 29 33.15 11.55 13.50
CA ALA A 29 32.41 12.54 14.28
C ALA A 29 30.93 12.53 13.91
N TRP A 30 30.05 12.51 14.91
CA TRP A 30 28.61 12.48 14.70
C TRP A 30 28.11 13.81 14.11
N PRO A 31 27.25 13.78 13.07
CA PRO A 31 26.69 14.99 12.50
C PRO A 31 25.75 15.70 13.48
N GLN A 32 25.69 17.02 13.37
CA GLN A 32 24.75 17.86 14.11
C GLN A 32 23.49 18.09 13.26
N ASP A 33 22.68 17.04 13.08
CA ASP A 33 21.39 17.12 12.37
C ASP A 33 20.28 16.60 13.31
N PRO A 34 19.29 17.43 13.65
CA PRO A 34 18.23 17.06 14.61
C PRO A 34 17.31 15.93 14.11
N ARG A 35 17.38 15.57 12.82
CA ARG A 35 16.65 14.44 12.27
C ARG A 35 17.29 13.11 12.63
N LEU A 36 18.56 13.08 12.98
CA LEU A 36 19.30 11.84 13.26
C LEU A 36 18.97 11.32 14.66
N ASP A 37 18.83 10.00 14.75
CA ASP A 37 18.59 9.27 15.99
C ASP A 37 19.93 8.80 16.57
N PRO A 38 20.30 9.23 17.80
CA PRO A 38 21.55 8.83 18.45
C PRO A 38 21.73 7.32 18.60
N GLU A 39 20.65 6.55 18.82
CA GLU A 39 20.73 5.10 18.98
C GLU A 39 21.07 4.44 17.64
N LEU A 40 20.43 4.89 16.56
CA LEU A 40 20.72 4.39 15.21
C LEU A 40 22.13 4.77 14.74
N LEU A 41 22.62 5.95 15.11
CA LEU A 41 24.01 6.34 14.86
C LEU A 41 25.01 5.44 15.61
N GLY A 42 24.69 5.06 16.85
CA GLY A 42 25.56 4.23 17.69
C GLY A 42 25.55 2.74 17.33
N GLU A 43 24.39 2.20 16.94
CA GLU A 43 24.20 0.75 16.74
C GLU A 43 24.12 0.34 15.27
N GLY A 44 23.90 1.31 14.39
CA GLY A 44 23.57 1.10 12.99
C GLY A 44 22.06 1.01 12.75
N ASP A 45 21.68 1.16 11.49
CA ASP A 45 20.29 1.19 11.06
C ASP A 45 19.97 0.03 10.11
N ARG A 46 19.27 -0.97 10.63
CA ARG A 46 18.81 -2.17 9.90
C ARG A 46 17.36 -2.11 9.45
N ARG A 47 16.69 -0.95 9.59
CA ARG A 47 15.28 -0.81 9.20
C ARG A 47 15.14 -0.94 7.68
N ASN A 48 13.97 -1.35 7.21
CA ASN A 48 13.69 -1.39 5.77
C ASN A 48 13.22 -0.02 5.27
N VAL A 49 14.14 0.95 5.24
CA VAL A 49 13.91 2.32 4.75
C VAL A 49 14.87 2.62 3.59
N GLU A 50 14.51 3.59 2.74
CA GLU A 50 15.43 4.09 1.71
C GLU A 50 16.71 4.65 2.32
N ASP A 51 17.82 4.60 1.58
CA ASP A 51 19.14 5.00 2.07
C ASP A 51 19.20 6.46 2.54
N ARG A 52 18.40 7.36 1.95
CA ARG A 52 18.29 8.76 2.38
C ARG A 52 17.73 8.94 3.80
N TYR A 53 17.04 7.95 4.34
CA TYR A 53 16.45 7.97 5.69
C TYR A 53 17.27 7.22 6.71
N ARG A 54 18.45 6.72 6.33
CA ARG A 54 19.31 6.01 7.28
C ARG A 54 19.67 6.92 8.44
N TYR A 55 19.58 6.34 9.64
CA TYR A 55 19.77 7.01 10.92
C TYR A 55 18.73 8.08 11.26
N TRP A 56 17.78 8.41 10.37
CA TRP A 56 16.74 9.37 10.72
C TRP A 56 15.80 8.78 11.76
N SER A 57 15.41 9.59 12.73
CA SER A 57 14.37 9.24 13.68
C SER A 57 13.07 8.92 12.94
N HIS A 58 12.23 8.11 13.57
CA HIS A 58 10.92 7.78 13.02
C HIS A 58 10.10 9.05 12.72
N GLU A 59 10.13 10.02 13.62
CA GLU A 59 9.42 11.29 13.49
C GLU A 59 9.92 12.10 12.29
N ALA A 60 11.24 12.17 12.08
CA ALA A 60 11.82 12.87 10.95
C ALA A 60 11.41 12.26 9.60
N ILE A 61 11.37 10.93 9.50
CA ILE A 61 10.90 10.23 8.29
C ILE A 61 9.42 10.53 8.05
N THR A 62 8.59 10.43 9.08
CA THR A 62 7.14 10.68 8.97
C THR A 62 6.85 12.13 8.57
N ALA A 63 7.59 13.09 9.12
CA ALA A 63 7.49 14.51 8.76
C ALA A 63 7.88 14.77 7.29
N ASP A 64 8.99 14.19 6.82
CA ASP A 64 9.41 14.33 5.43
C ASP A 64 8.42 13.66 4.45
N LEU A 65 7.91 12.47 4.78
CA LEU A 65 6.87 11.82 4.01
C LEU A 65 5.61 12.69 3.89
N ALA A 66 5.18 13.34 4.98
CA ALA A 66 3.99 14.20 4.99
C ALA A 66 4.06 15.34 3.97
N THR A 67 5.26 15.84 3.62
CA THR A 67 5.43 16.90 2.62
C THR A 67 5.25 16.44 1.17
N ARG A 68 5.21 15.12 0.92
CA ARG A 68 5.28 14.53 -0.43
C ARG A 68 4.23 13.46 -0.69
N ARG A 69 3.30 13.21 0.23
CA ARG A 69 2.24 12.21 0.04
C ARG A 69 1.34 12.59 -1.14
N HIS A 70 0.85 11.58 -1.81
CA HIS A 70 -0.19 11.70 -2.81
C HIS A 70 -1.55 11.94 -2.16
N ALA A 71 -2.50 12.48 -2.94
CA ALA A 71 -3.81 12.85 -2.43
C ALA A 71 -4.79 11.67 -2.29
N PHE A 72 -4.43 10.47 -2.77
CA PHE A 72 -5.27 9.30 -2.58
C PHE A 72 -5.04 8.65 -1.22
N HIS A 73 -6.12 8.10 -0.69
CA HIS A 73 -6.19 7.25 0.48
C HIS A 73 -6.50 5.82 0.07
N VAL A 74 -6.29 4.86 0.98
CA VAL A 74 -6.68 3.46 0.78
C VAL A 74 -7.51 2.98 1.97
N ALA A 75 -8.67 2.38 1.73
CA ALA A 75 -9.48 1.78 2.78
C ALA A 75 -9.62 0.28 2.58
N ILE A 76 -9.60 -0.47 3.67
CA ILE A 76 -9.77 -1.92 3.66
C ILE A 76 -10.87 -2.31 4.65
N GLU A 77 -11.85 -3.08 4.18
CA GLU A 77 -12.86 -3.70 5.02
C GLU A 77 -12.26 -4.88 5.82
N ASN A 78 -12.43 -4.85 7.14
CA ASN A 78 -11.88 -5.83 8.07
C ASN A 78 -12.99 -6.51 8.88
N TRP A 79 -13.68 -7.47 8.24
CA TRP A 79 -14.83 -8.17 8.83
C TRP A 79 -14.54 -9.62 9.20
N GLU A 80 -13.81 -10.37 8.38
CA GLU A 80 -13.52 -11.79 8.63
C GLU A 80 -12.02 -12.07 8.70
N HIS A 81 -11.33 -11.95 7.56
CA HIS A 81 -9.94 -12.34 7.36
C HIS A 81 -9.06 -11.14 6.99
N ASP A 82 -7.91 -11.00 7.68
CA ASP A 82 -7.03 -9.82 7.58
C ASP A 82 -5.71 -10.08 6.84
N PHE A 83 -5.60 -11.19 6.09
CA PHE A 83 -4.33 -11.69 5.57
C PHE A 83 -3.64 -10.70 4.62
N ASN A 84 -4.41 -9.98 3.80
CA ASN A 84 -3.87 -9.03 2.83
C ASN A 84 -3.76 -7.59 3.39
N ILE A 85 -4.29 -7.28 4.57
CA ILE A 85 -4.28 -5.88 5.07
C ILE A 85 -2.85 -5.37 5.17
N GLY A 86 -1.93 -6.20 5.70
CA GLY A 86 -0.52 -5.82 5.78
C GLY A 86 0.14 -5.56 4.44
N SER A 87 -0.13 -6.36 3.39
CA SER A 87 0.47 -6.15 2.07
C SER A 87 -0.09 -4.89 1.39
N VAL A 88 -1.37 -4.59 1.58
CA VAL A 88 -1.98 -3.33 1.12
C VAL A 88 -1.35 -2.13 1.82
N VAL A 89 -1.23 -2.16 3.14
CA VAL A 89 -0.60 -1.08 3.93
C VAL A 89 0.86 -0.87 3.54
N ARG A 90 1.61 -1.95 3.29
CA ARG A 90 2.98 -1.86 2.79
C ARG A 90 3.05 -1.20 1.41
N THR A 91 2.11 -1.51 0.54
CA THR A 91 2.05 -0.95 -0.81
C THR A 91 1.63 0.52 -0.78
N ALA A 92 0.71 0.89 0.11
CA ALA A 92 0.33 2.27 0.36
C ALA A 92 1.52 3.12 0.83
N ASN A 93 2.41 2.58 1.67
CA ASN A 93 3.66 3.26 2.05
C ASN A 93 4.56 3.47 0.83
N ALA A 94 4.80 2.40 0.06
CA ALA A 94 5.69 2.43 -1.09
C ALA A 94 5.23 3.38 -2.21
N LEU A 95 3.91 3.51 -2.38
CA LEU A 95 3.30 4.42 -3.35
C LEU A 95 2.93 5.77 -2.76
N GLY A 96 3.29 6.05 -1.50
CA GLY A 96 3.12 7.38 -0.90
C GLY A 96 1.67 7.81 -0.69
N ALA A 97 0.75 6.91 -0.37
CA ALA A 97 -0.63 7.24 -0.04
C ALA A 97 -0.72 8.28 1.11
N ALA A 98 -1.75 9.12 1.09
CA ALA A 98 -2.01 10.11 2.14
C ALA A 98 -2.24 9.44 3.51
N ALA A 99 -3.13 8.44 3.54
CA ALA A 99 -3.39 7.63 4.71
C ALA A 99 -3.98 6.27 4.31
N PHE A 100 -4.01 5.35 5.28
CA PHE A 100 -4.77 4.11 5.16
C PHE A 100 -5.89 4.04 6.22
N HIS A 101 -6.96 3.33 5.87
CA HIS A 101 -8.18 3.24 6.65
C HIS A 101 -8.53 1.78 6.90
N ILE A 102 -8.82 1.45 8.15
CA ILE A 102 -9.38 0.15 8.55
C ILE A 102 -10.85 0.37 8.89
N VAL A 103 -11.74 -0.28 8.13
CA VAL A 103 -13.19 -0.19 8.33
C VAL A 103 -13.69 -1.48 8.97
N GLY A 104 -14.40 -1.40 10.08
CA GLY A 104 -14.87 -2.56 10.85
C GLY A 104 -13.96 -2.87 12.04
N ARG A 105 -13.44 -4.11 12.13
CA ARG A 105 -12.61 -4.54 13.27
C ARG A 105 -11.35 -3.69 13.37
N ARG A 106 -11.08 -3.13 14.56
CA ARG A 106 -9.90 -2.27 14.78
C ARG A 106 -8.58 -3.03 14.72
N ARG A 107 -8.56 -4.30 15.13
CA ARG A 107 -7.34 -5.12 15.14
C ARG A 107 -7.20 -5.85 13.81
N TRP A 108 -6.00 -5.81 13.27
CA TRP A 108 -5.62 -6.47 12.03
C TRP A 108 -4.17 -6.97 12.12
N ASN A 109 -3.83 -7.96 11.29
CA ASN A 109 -2.54 -8.62 11.23
C ASN A 109 -1.48 -7.75 10.53
N ARG A 110 -0.65 -7.09 11.35
CA ARG A 110 0.42 -6.19 10.89
C ARG A 110 1.63 -6.88 10.26
N ARG A 111 1.74 -8.22 10.31
CA ARG A 111 2.94 -8.93 9.85
C ARG A 111 3.29 -8.60 8.39
N GLY A 112 2.28 -8.56 7.51
CA GLY A 112 2.49 -8.23 6.10
C GLY A 112 2.95 -6.78 5.85
N ALA A 113 2.70 -5.86 6.79
CA ALA A 113 3.10 -4.47 6.67
C ALA A 113 4.60 -4.26 6.83
N MET A 114 5.32 -5.23 7.42
CA MET A 114 6.77 -5.13 7.63
C MET A 114 7.18 -3.81 8.31
N VAL A 115 6.41 -3.39 9.32
CA VAL A 115 6.62 -2.16 10.14
C VAL A 115 6.38 -0.86 9.36
N THR A 116 6.05 -0.91 8.07
CA THR A 116 5.79 0.30 7.26
C THR A 116 4.51 1.04 7.67
N ASP A 117 3.62 0.38 8.41
CA ASP A 117 2.43 0.98 9.02
C ASP A 117 2.79 2.14 9.96
N ARG A 118 3.94 2.07 10.63
CA ARG A 118 4.37 3.11 11.60
C ARG A 118 4.64 4.46 10.94
N TYR A 119 5.14 4.44 9.70
CA TYR A 119 5.46 5.65 8.92
C TYR A 119 4.24 6.22 8.16
N GLN A 120 3.03 5.78 8.48
CA GLN A 120 1.81 6.17 7.78
C GLN A 120 0.76 6.67 8.75
N VAL A 121 -0.22 7.41 8.22
CA VAL A 121 -1.40 7.81 8.99
C VAL A 121 -2.43 6.67 8.93
N GLU A 122 -2.76 6.10 10.09
CA GLU A 122 -3.81 5.10 10.27
C GLU A 122 -5.10 5.79 10.73
N HIS A 123 -6.19 5.56 10.02
CA HIS A 123 -7.53 5.89 10.48
C HIS A 123 -8.32 4.60 10.73
N HIS A 124 -9.07 4.57 11.83
CA HIS A 124 -10.00 3.48 12.11
C HIS A 124 -11.43 3.99 12.08
N HIS A 125 -12.30 3.25 11.40
CA HIS A 125 -13.73 3.49 11.32
C HIS A 125 -14.47 2.26 11.83
N PRO A 126 -15.42 2.40 12.78
CA PRO A 126 -16.14 1.25 13.33
C PRO A 126 -17.04 0.55 12.29
N ASP A 127 -17.53 1.28 11.30
CA ASP A 127 -18.42 0.80 10.24
C ASP A 127 -18.33 1.66 8.97
N VAL A 128 -19.05 1.25 7.92
CA VAL A 128 -19.10 1.93 6.62
C VAL A 128 -19.70 3.34 6.74
N ALA A 129 -20.70 3.54 7.61
CA ALA A 129 -21.36 4.83 7.76
C ALA A 129 -20.42 5.88 8.36
N ALA A 130 -19.64 5.51 9.38
CA ALA A 130 -18.61 6.37 9.96
C ALA A 130 -17.51 6.70 8.95
N PHE A 131 -17.09 5.72 8.15
CA PHE A 131 -16.15 5.93 7.05
C PHE A 131 -16.69 6.93 6.01
N ALA A 132 -17.94 6.76 5.56
CA ALA A 132 -18.56 7.64 4.57
C ALA A 132 -18.73 9.08 5.10
N GLN A 133 -19.12 9.25 6.37
CA GLN A 133 -19.20 10.56 7.02
C GLN A 133 -17.85 11.27 7.07
N TRP A 134 -16.78 10.53 7.38
CA TRP A 134 -15.42 11.06 7.32
C TRP A 134 -15.07 11.48 5.89
N ALA A 135 -15.26 10.59 4.91
CA ALA A 135 -14.92 10.85 3.51
C ALA A 135 -15.64 12.09 2.94
N ALA A 136 -16.89 12.34 3.37
CA ALA A 136 -17.68 13.49 2.94
C ALA A 136 -17.09 14.86 3.31
N THR A 137 -16.13 14.92 4.23
CA THR A 137 -15.54 16.19 4.72
C THR A 137 -14.01 16.16 4.84
N ALA A 138 -13.36 15.07 4.41
CA ALA A 138 -11.94 14.83 4.65
C ALA A 138 -10.99 15.53 3.67
N GLY A 139 -11.49 16.04 2.55
CA GLY A 139 -10.71 16.76 1.55
C GLY A 139 -10.33 18.17 1.99
N GLU A 140 -9.48 18.81 1.20
CA GLU A 140 -9.01 20.17 1.47
C GLU A 140 -10.20 21.14 1.61
N GLY A 141 -10.16 21.99 2.65
CA GLY A 141 -11.25 22.93 2.93
C GLY A 141 -12.58 22.29 3.35
N GLY A 142 -12.58 21.00 3.72
CA GLY A 142 -13.81 20.27 4.08
C GLY A 142 -14.55 19.69 2.88
N THR A 143 -13.90 19.59 1.72
CA THR A 143 -14.48 18.98 0.52
C THR A 143 -14.58 17.45 0.64
N PRO A 144 -15.51 16.80 -0.08
CA PRO A 144 -15.60 15.34 -0.05
C PRO A 144 -14.46 14.69 -0.84
N LEU A 145 -13.90 13.59 -0.30
CA LEU A 145 -13.07 12.66 -1.04
C LEU A 145 -13.96 11.67 -1.80
N ARG A 146 -13.64 11.41 -3.08
CA ARG A 146 -14.38 10.43 -3.88
C ARG A 146 -14.11 9.01 -3.39
N VAL A 147 -15.15 8.20 -3.18
CA VAL A 147 -15.01 6.81 -2.73
C VAL A 147 -15.05 5.89 -3.95
N VAL A 148 -13.94 5.21 -4.24
CA VAL A 148 -13.78 4.37 -5.42
C VAL A 148 -13.59 2.93 -4.98
N GLY A 149 -14.61 2.09 -5.17
CA GLY A 149 -14.52 0.66 -4.87
C GLY A 149 -13.69 -0.07 -5.92
N ILE A 150 -12.87 -1.04 -5.50
CA ILE A 150 -12.15 -1.95 -6.40
C ILE A 150 -12.68 -3.37 -6.22
N ASP A 151 -13.54 -3.79 -7.13
CA ASP A 151 -14.14 -5.13 -7.12
C ASP A 151 -14.69 -5.52 -8.50
N ASN A 152 -14.80 -6.82 -8.76
CA ASN A 152 -15.40 -7.38 -9.97
C ASN A 152 -16.83 -7.83 -9.66
N VAL A 153 -17.75 -6.86 -9.66
CA VAL A 153 -19.17 -7.04 -9.36
C VAL A 153 -20.04 -6.43 -10.45
N PRO A 154 -21.30 -6.87 -10.66
CA PRO A 154 -22.15 -6.31 -11.71
C PRO A 154 -22.24 -4.77 -11.64
N GLY A 155 -21.91 -4.11 -12.76
CA GLY A 155 -21.90 -2.65 -12.85
C GLY A 155 -20.53 -2.00 -12.61
N SER A 156 -19.49 -2.77 -12.29
CA SER A 156 -18.11 -2.31 -12.32
C SER A 156 -17.73 -1.78 -13.71
N VAL A 157 -16.82 -0.81 -13.75
CA VAL A 157 -16.23 -0.33 -15.01
C VAL A 157 -14.72 -0.59 -15.02
N PRO A 158 -14.10 -0.85 -16.19
CA PRO A 158 -12.67 -1.12 -16.27
C PRO A 158 -11.83 0.05 -15.74
N ILE A 159 -10.91 -0.23 -14.81
CA ILE A 159 -9.99 0.77 -14.28
C ILE A 159 -9.05 1.32 -15.35
N GLU A 160 -8.76 0.52 -16.39
CA GLU A 160 -7.84 0.89 -17.47
C GLU A 160 -8.35 2.08 -18.30
N THR A 161 -9.67 2.27 -18.36
CA THR A 161 -10.33 3.32 -19.17
C THR A 161 -10.97 4.42 -18.33
N HIS A 162 -10.96 4.30 -17.00
CA HIS A 162 -11.57 5.26 -16.10
C HIS A 162 -10.60 6.38 -15.70
N ASP A 163 -11.03 7.65 -15.79
CA ASP A 163 -10.22 8.79 -15.32
C ASP A 163 -10.32 8.91 -13.80
N LEU A 164 -9.38 8.30 -13.09
CA LEU A 164 -9.37 8.25 -11.63
C LEU A 164 -9.36 9.66 -11.00
N PRO A 165 -10.26 9.95 -10.03
CA PRO A 165 -10.24 11.20 -9.30
C PRO A 165 -8.92 11.39 -8.55
N ARG A 166 -8.45 12.65 -8.47
CA ARG A 166 -7.20 12.99 -7.77
C ARG A 166 -7.35 12.78 -6.26
N ASP A 167 -8.38 13.36 -5.68
CA ASP A 167 -8.65 13.34 -4.24
C ASP A 167 -9.72 12.28 -3.95
N CYS A 168 -9.26 11.09 -3.56
CA CYS A 168 -10.12 9.92 -3.44
C CYS A 168 -9.65 8.91 -2.40
N VAL A 169 -10.55 7.99 -2.05
CA VAL A 169 -10.26 6.80 -1.27
C VAL A 169 -10.47 5.59 -2.16
N LEU A 170 -9.42 4.81 -2.39
CA LEU A 170 -9.51 3.52 -3.05
C LEU A 170 -9.93 2.46 -2.01
N VAL A 171 -11.12 1.88 -2.16
CA VAL A 171 -11.67 0.92 -1.21
C VAL A 171 -11.50 -0.49 -1.71
N LEU A 172 -10.93 -1.35 -0.87
CA LEU A 172 -10.75 -2.77 -1.12
C LEU A 172 -11.67 -3.56 -0.21
N GLY A 173 -12.36 -4.53 -0.82
CA GLY A 173 -13.15 -5.52 -0.11
C GLY A 173 -12.27 -6.53 0.63
N GLN A 174 -12.93 -7.37 1.42
CA GLN A 174 -12.28 -8.49 2.09
C GLN A 174 -12.08 -9.67 1.12
N GLU A 175 -11.08 -10.50 1.40
CA GLU A 175 -10.82 -11.70 0.60
C GLU A 175 -11.99 -12.68 0.72
N GLY A 176 -12.53 -13.12 -0.43
CA GLY A 176 -13.72 -13.97 -0.49
C GLY A 176 -14.93 -13.19 -1.02
N PRO A 177 -15.79 -12.61 -0.15
CA PRO A 177 -17.04 -11.99 -0.56
C PRO A 177 -16.87 -10.64 -1.27
N GLY A 178 -15.66 -10.06 -1.29
CA GLY A 178 -15.41 -8.76 -1.92
C GLY A 178 -15.85 -7.60 -1.06
N ILE A 179 -16.29 -6.52 -1.69
CA ILE A 179 -16.82 -5.31 -1.05
C ILE A 179 -18.24 -5.59 -0.55
N SER A 180 -18.53 -5.19 0.70
CA SER A 180 -19.86 -5.35 1.28
C SER A 180 -20.92 -4.53 0.52
N PRO A 181 -22.20 -4.95 0.47
CA PRO A 181 -23.27 -4.17 -0.14
C PRO A 181 -23.38 -2.74 0.41
N GLU A 182 -23.12 -2.57 1.71
CA GLU A 182 -23.12 -1.27 2.39
C GLU A 182 -22.01 -0.37 1.85
N MET A 183 -20.80 -0.92 1.66
CA MET A 183 -19.68 -0.18 1.10
C MET A 183 -19.86 0.09 -0.40
N LEU A 184 -20.44 -0.84 -1.16
CA LEU A 184 -20.81 -0.60 -2.57
C LEU A 184 -21.77 0.59 -2.68
N ALA A 185 -22.75 0.71 -1.78
CA ALA A 185 -23.68 1.84 -1.75
C ALA A 185 -23.02 3.17 -1.35
N ALA A 186 -21.88 3.12 -0.65
CA ALA A 186 -21.08 4.29 -0.31
C ALA A 186 -20.08 4.70 -1.41
N CYS A 187 -19.82 3.82 -2.39
CA CYS A 187 -18.91 4.10 -3.50
C CYS A 187 -19.58 5.01 -4.54
N ASP A 188 -18.83 6.01 -5.01
CA ASP A 188 -19.21 6.84 -6.16
C ASP A 188 -19.14 6.05 -7.48
N VAL A 189 -18.18 5.13 -7.55
CA VAL A 189 -17.95 4.24 -8.68
C VAL A 189 -17.26 2.98 -8.17
N VAL A 190 -17.53 1.86 -8.83
CA VAL A 190 -16.81 0.61 -8.61
C VAL A 190 -16.02 0.30 -9.87
N LEU A 191 -14.72 0.11 -9.70
CA LEU A 191 -13.80 -0.20 -10.77
C LEU A 191 -13.35 -1.65 -10.66
N GLU A 192 -13.22 -2.30 -11.80
CA GLU A 192 -12.62 -3.62 -11.90
C GLU A 192 -11.28 -3.57 -12.64
N ILE A 193 -10.42 -4.53 -12.34
CA ILE A 193 -9.22 -4.79 -13.12
C ILE A 193 -9.59 -5.83 -14.17
N SER A 194 -9.37 -5.51 -15.45
CA SER A 194 -9.73 -6.40 -16.55
C SER A 194 -8.95 -7.72 -16.44
N GLN A 195 -9.67 -8.84 -16.39
CA GLN A 195 -9.07 -10.18 -16.29
C GLN A 195 -9.30 -10.97 -17.59
N PHE A 196 -8.24 -11.57 -18.11
CA PHE A 196 -8.27 -12.35 -19.37
C PHE A 196 -7.93 -13.85 -19.15
N GLY A 197 -7.87 -14.27 -17.88
CA GLY A 197 -7.59 -15.65 -17.48
C GLY A 197 -8.87 -16.44 -17.15
N SER A 198 -8.69 -17.63 -16.57
CA SER A 198 -9.79 -18.52 -16.16
C SER A 198 -10.29 -18.32 -14.73
N THR A 199 -9.62 -17.47 -13.95
CA THR A 199 -9.97 -17.21 -12.54
C THR A 199 -11.15 -16.26 -12.43
N ARG A 200 -11.94 -16.42 -11.36
CA ARG A 200 -13.07 -15.51 -11.06
C ARG A 200 -12.61 -14.21 -10.41
N SER A 201 -11.48 -14.23 -9.70
CA SER A 201 -10.95 -13.09 -8.97
C SER A 201 -9.42 -13.18 -8.88
N MET A 202 -8.82 -12.06 -8.49
CA MET A 202 -7.40 -11.96 -8.17
C MET A 202 -7.20 -11.67 -6.67
N ASN A 203 -5.97 -11.83 -6.19
CA ASN A 203 -5.64 -11.51 -4.80
C ASN A 203 -5.91 -10.01 -4.49
N ALA A 204 -6.54 -9.73 -3.35
CA ALA A 204 -6.93 -8.37 -2.97
C ALA A 204 -5.72 -7.42 -2.80
N GLY A 205 -4.59 -7.92 -2.30
CA GLY A 205 -3.36 -7.14 -2.22
C GLY A 205 -2.80 -6.76 -3.59
N ALA A 206 -2.86 -7.69 -4.56
CA ALA A 206 -2.48 -7.42 -5.95
C ALA A 206 -3.43 -6.41 -6.61
N ALA A 207 -4.74 -6.55 -6.39
CA ALA A 207 -5.73 -5.59 -6.89
C ALA A 207 -5.48 -4.17 -6.33
N ALA A 208 -5.19 -4.06 -5.03
CA ALA A 208 -4.83 -2.81 -4.39
C ALA A 208 -3.58 -2.17 -5.01
N ALA A 209 -2.53 -2.97 -5.25
CA ALA A 209 -1.31 -2.49 -5.88
C ALA A 209 -1.56 -1.95 -7.30
N ILE A 210 -2.37 -2.63 -8.10
CA ILE A 210 -2.74 -2.19 -9.45
C ILE A 210 -3.56 -0.89 -9.38
N ALA A 211 -4.55 -0.80 -8.49
CA ALA A 211 -5.40 0.38 -8.35
C ALA A 211 -4.60 1.62 -7.92
N MET A 212 -3.75 1.48 -6.89
CA MET A 212 -2.87 2.57 -6.47
C MET A 212 -1.87 2.96 -7.56
N HIS A 213 -1.30 1.99 -8.28
CA HIS A 213 -0.39 2.28 -9.38
C HIS A 213 -1.09 2.95 -10.56
N ALA A 214 -2.35 2.60 -10.85
CA ALA A 214 -3.17 3.29 -11.86
C ALA A 214 -3.37 4.76 -11.49
N TRP A 215 -3.64 5.07 -10.22
CA TRP A 215 -3.69 6.45 -9.74
C TRP A 215 -2.36 7.18 -9.94
N VAL A 216 -1.23 6.55 -9.58
CA VAL A 216 0.11 7.12 -9.74
C VAL A 216 0.42 7.38 -11.22
N ARG A 217 0.12 6.44 -12.12
CA ARG A 217 0.26 6.65 -13.57
C ARG A 217 -0.52 7.87 -14.03
N ARG A 218 -1.76 8.03 -13.54
CA ARG A 218 -2.63 9.13 -13.92
C ARG A 218 -2.17 10.50 -13.42
N HIS A 219 -1.77 10.59 -12.15
CA HIS A 219 -1.56 11.89 -11.47
C HIS A 219 -0.08 12.26 -11.29
N THR A 220 0.82 11.27 -11.24
CA THR A 220 2.27 11.51 -11.16
C THR A 220 2.91 11.53 -12.55
N PHE A 221 2.42 10.70 -13.48
CA PHE A 221 2.97 10.59 -14.84
C PHE A 221 2.06 11.15 -15.95
N GLY A 222 0.93 11.75 -15.58
CA GLY A 222 0.03 12.43 -16.52
C GLY A 222 -0.66 11.51 -17.54
N GLN A 223 -0.67 10.19 -17.30
CA GLN A 223 -1.22 9.22 -18.25
C GLN A 223 -2.73 9.21 -18.15
N ARG A 224 -3.39 9.90 -19.09
CA ARG A 224 -4.85 9.92 -19.19
C ARG A 224 -5.35 8.69 -19.93
N PRO A 225 -6.45 8.06 -19.47
CA PRO A 225 -7.11 7.05 -20.27
C PRO A 225 -7.54 7.67 -21.60
N THR A 226 -7.24 7.01 -22.70
CA THR A 226 -7.86 7.34 -23.99
C THR A 226 -9.27 6.78 -23.97
N THR A 227 -10.28 7.64 -24.05
CA THR A 227 -11.64 7.19 -24.33
C THR A 227 -11.61 6.43 -25.66
N PRO A 228 -12.12 5.19 -25.72
CA PRO A 228 -12.29 4.49 -26.99
C PRO A 228 -13.15 5.28 -27.98
#